data_AF-A0A3B8ZH88-F1
#
_entry.id   AF-A0A3B8ZH88-F1
#
_cell.length_a   1.000
_cell.length_b   1.000
_cell.length_c   1.000
_cell.angle_alpha   90.00
_cell.angle_beta   90.00
_cell.angle_gamma   90.00
#
_symmetry.space_group_name_H-M   'P 1'
#
loop_
_entity.id
_entity.type
_entity.pdbx_description
1 polymer ?
#
loop_
_entity_poly.entity_id
_entity_poly.type
_entity_poly.pdbx_seq_one_letter_code
_entity_poly.pdbx_strand_id
1 'polypeptide(L)'
;CPKSDGTGGPGYFIPAEDNSLEPRGLFSGYVGLALLKDLPDSGGSQFYINFLPQMMLGPEQGAGRVFGRVISGMHNVCRLTRIDPKAKKDESQPPPVADEILSIEIIGKRNHVYELTRLSRPMVNPK
;
A
#
# COMPACT_ATOMS: atom_id res chain seq x y z
N CYS A 1 5.45 2.21 16.63
CA CYS A 1 4.90 0.84 16.67
C CYS A 1 3.49 0.89 16.09
N PRO A 2 3.11 0.12 15.05
CA PRO A 2 1.81 0.34 14.45
C PRO A 2 0.76 -0.25 15.40
N LYS A 3 -0.24 0.55 15.74
CA LYS A 3 -1.37 0.17 16.62
C LYS A 3 -2.34 -0.82 15.96
N SER A 4 -2.00 -1.36 14.79
CA SER A 4 -2.84 -2.19 13.92
C SER A 4 -4.21 -1.57 13.57
N ASP A 5 -4.33 -0.24 13.65
CA ASP A 5 -5.56 0.52 13.39
C ASP A 5 -5.55 1.26 12.04
N GLY A 6 -4.52 1.04 11.22
CA GLY A 6 -4.35 1.71 9.92
C GLY A 6 -3.90 3.17 9.99
N THR A 7 -3.57 3.70 11.18
CA THR A 7 -3.08 5.09 11.33
C THR A 7 -1.57 5.21 11.54
N GLY A 8 -0.87 4.07 11.59
CA GLY A 8 0.57 4.02 11.80
C GLY A 8 1.39 4.59 10.64
N GLY A 9 2.60 5.03 10.93
CA GLY A 9 3.56 5.49 9.93
C GLY A 9 4.97 5.61 10.49
N PRO A 10 5.98 5.89 9.64
CA PRO A 10 7.38 5.91 10.01
C PRO A 10 7.84 7.23 10.67
N GLY A 11 6.92 8.18 10.90
CA GLY A 11 7.23 9.51 11.45
C GLY A 11 7.66 10.54 10.41
N TYR A 12 7.60 10.20 9.12
CA TYR A 12 7.81 11.08 7.98
C TYR A 12 6.91 10.65 6.82
N PHE A 13 6.78 11.52 5.81
CA PHE A 13 6.10 11.20 4.56
C PHE A 13 7.10 11.12 3.40
N ILE A 14 6.71 10.44 2.33
CA ILE A 14 7.45 10.37 1.07
C ILE A 14 6.56 10.87 -0.07
N PRO A 15 7.12 11.60 -1.06
CA PRO A 15 6.37 12.07 -2.20
C PRO A 15 5.84 10.90 -3.02
N ALA A 16 4.73 11.09 -3.73
CA ALA A 16 4.30 10.12 -4.73
C ALA A 16 5.30 10.09 -5.89
N GLU A 17 5.53 8.92 -6.46
CA GLU A 17 6.24 8.81 -7.74
C GLU A 17 5.27 9.18 -8.87
N ASP A 18 5.69 10.04 -9.80
CA ASP A 18 4.92 10.28 -11.01
C ASP A 18 5.29 9.25 -12.08
N ASN A 19 4.43 8.25 -12.27
CA ASN A 19 4.54 7.29 -13.38
C ASN A 19 3.56 7.62 -14.52
N SER A 20 3.33 8.91 -14.79
CA SER A 20 2.50 9.42 -15.90
C SER A 20 2.86 8.84 -17.28
N LEU A 21 4.05 8.26 -17.44
CA LEU A 21 4.55 7.67 -18.68
C LEU A 21 4.02 6.26 -18.99
N GLU A 22 3.45 5.53 -18.02
CA GLU A 22 2.91 4.19 -18.26
C GLU A 22 1.58 3.99 -17.51
N PRO A 23 0.44 4.37 -18.12
CA PRO A 23 -0.90 4.14 -17.58
C PRO A 23 -1.25 2.64 -17.65
N ARG A 24 -0.56 1.81 -16.88
CA ARG A 24 -0.92 0.40 -16.71
C ARG A 24 -2.10 0.32 -15.76
N GLY A 25 -3.12 -0.44 -16.15
CA GLY A 25 -4.18 -0.83 -15.23
C GLY A 25 -3.58 -1.50 -13.99
N LEU A 26 -4.22 -1.30 -12.84
CA LEU A 26 -3.85 -2.00 -11.62
C LEU A 26 -4.36 -3.44 -11.68
N PHE A 27 -3.48 -4.41 -11.93
CA PHE A 27 -3.84 -5.83 -12.01
C PHE A 27 -3.81 -6.51 -10.63
N SER A 28 -4.37 -7.72 -10.54
CA SER A 28 -4.18 -8.57 -9.37
C SER A 28 -2.70 -8.83 -9.08
N GLY A 29 -2.35 -8.88 -7.80
CA GLY A 29 -1.00 -9.08 -7.30
C GLY A 29 -0.12 -7.84 -7.33
N TYR A 30 -0.60 -6.69 -7.80
CA TYR A 30 0.18 -5.45 -7.72
C TYR A 30 0.37 -5.02 -6.28
N VAL A 31 1.57 -4.53 -5.97
CA VAL A 31 1.94 -4.00 -4.66
C VAL A 31 2.12 -2.48 -4.79
N GLY A 32 1.32 -1.74 -4.05
CA GLY A 32 1.32 -0.28 -4.10
C GLY A 32 1.37 0.36 -2.73
N LEU A 33 1.81 1.62 -2.70
CA LEU A 33 1.88 2.45 -1.52
C LEU A 33 0.48 3.00 -1.18
N ALA A 34 0.06 2.84 0.07
CA ALA A 34 -1.20 3.43 0.53
C ALA A 34 -0.99 4.92 0.81
N LEU A 35 -1.83 5.75 0.19
CA LEU A 35 -1.82 7.20 0.35
C LEU A 35 -3.10 7.69 1.03
N LEU A 36 -2.99 8.84 1.70
CA LEU A 36 -4.14 9.59 2.15
C LEU A 36 -4.92 10.13 0.95
N LYS A 37 -6.24 10.14 1.09
CA LYS A 37 -7.15 10.70 0.09
C LYS A 37 -6.80 12.18 -0.16
N ASP A 38 -6.77 12.58 -1.43
CA ASP A 38 -6.52 13.95 -1.88
C ASP A 38 -5.14 14.53 -1.51
N LEU A 39 -4.22 13.70 -0.99
CA LEU A 39 -2.85 14.09 -0.61
C LEU A 39 -1.85 13.15 -1.31
N PRO A 40 -1.36 13.50 -2.51
CA PRO A 40 -0.44 12.64 -3.26
C PRO A 40 0.90 12.43 -2.52
N ASP A 41 1.41 13.43 -1.79
CA ASP A 41 2.70 13.32 -1.11
C ASP A 41 2.56 12.86 0.34
N SER A 42 1.74 11.83 0.55
CA SER A 42 1.42 11.26 1.86
C SER A 42 1.93 9.84 2.05
N GLY A 43 2.89 9.41 1.23
CA GLY A 43 3.45 8.08 1.30
C GLY A 43 4.08 7.82 2.67
N GLY A 44 3.89 6.61 3.21
CA GLY A 44 4.42 6.23 4.51
C GLY A 44 5.04 4.84 4.48
N SER A 45 4.76 4.04 5.52
CA SER A 45 5.16 2.63 5.61
C SER A 45 4.01 1.67 5.24
N GLN A 46 2.83 2.20 4.91
CA GLN A 46 1.66 1.40 4.58
C GLN A 46 1.63 1.06 3.10
N PHE A 47 1.35 -0.20 2.78
CA PHE A 47 1.23 -0.69 1.41
C PHE A 47 0.01 -1.62 1.30
N TYR A 48 -0.39 -1.91 0.08
CA TYR A 48 -1.48 -2.83 -0.24
C TYR A 48 -1.06 -3.82 -1.32
N ILE A 49 -1.77 -4.95 -1.39
CA ILE A 49 -1.68 -5.93 -2.48
C ILE A 49 -3.07 -6.10 -3.10
N ASN A 50 -3.17 -5.95 -4.41
CA ASN A 50 -4.45 -6.08 -5.10
C ASN A 50 -4.90 -7.53 -5.22
N PHE A 51 -6.08 -7.87 -4.69
CA PHE A 51 -6.68 -9.20 -4.93
C PHE A 51 -7.28 -9.28 -6.33
N LEU A 52 -7.96 -8.23 -6.75
CA LEU A 52 -8.63 -8.12 -8.05
C LEU A 52 -8.08 -6.91 -8.82
N PRO A 53 -8.21 -6.90 -10.16
CA PRO A 53 -7.84 -5.74 -10.94
C PRO A 53 -8.71 -4.54 -10.56
N GLN A 54 -8.09 -3.38 -10.33
CA GLN A 54 -8.77 -2.11 -10.08
C GLN A 54 -8.76 -1.27 -11.36
N MET A 55 -9.72 -1.55 -12.24
CA MET A 55 -9.87 -0.84 -13.52
C MET A 55 -10.49 0.56 -13.37
N MET A 56 -11.09 0.86 -12.21
CA MET A 56 -11.76 2.13 -11.89
C MET A 56 -10.81 3.22 -11.39
N LEU A 57 -9.58 2.88 -11.01
CA LEU A 57 -8.56 3.86 -10.65
C LEU A 57 -7.87 4.28 -11.95
N GLY A 58 -8.20 5.47 -12.43
CA GLY A 58 -7.56 6.03 -13.62
C GLY A 58 -6.03 6.22 -13.44
N PRO A 59 -5.29 6.49 -14.52
CA PRO A 59 -3.84 6.66 -14.50
C PRO A 59 -3.35 7.65 -13.43
N GLU A 60 -4.08 8.76 -13.26
CA GLU A 60 -3.79 9.80 -12.26
C GLU A 60 -3.97 9.35 -10.80
N GLN A 61 -4.67 8.23 -10.57
CA GLN A 61 -5.01 7.74 -9.22
C GLN A 61 -4.33 6.40 -8.89
N GLY A 62 -3.87 5.63 -9.88
CA GLY A 62 -3.41 4.26 -9.68
C GLY A 62 -1.93 4.00 -9.91
N ALA A 63 -1.36 4.47 -11.02
CA ALA A 63 -0.09 3.93 -11.53
C ALA A 63 1.17 4.45 -10.80
N GLY A 64 1.17 5.71 -10.35
CA GLY A 64 2.31 6.35 -9.65
C GLY A 64 2.62 5.82 -8.24
N ARG A 65 1.89 4.80 -7.79
CA ARG A 65 2.00 4.27 -6.41
C ARG A 65 2.47 2.82 -6.38
N VAL A 66 2.57 2.17 -7.54
CA VAL A 66 2.93 0.75 -7.66
C VAL A 66 4.43 0.62 -7.78
N PHE A 67 5.04 -0.07 -6.82
CA PHE A 67 6.49 -0.31 -6.79
C PHE A 67 6.85 -1.79 -6.98
N GLY A 68 5.86 -2.67 -7.11
CA GLY A 68 6.12 -4.10 -7.30
C GLY A 68 4.87 -4.91 -7.66
N ARG A 69 5.09 -6.22 -7.82
CA ARG A 69 4.03 -7.22 -8.00
C ARG A 69 4.43 -8.54 -7.36
N VAL A 70 3.44 -9.28 -6.90
CA VAL A 70 3.58 -10.67 -6.46
C VAL A 70 3.99 -11.54 -7.66
N ILE A 71 5.16 -12.16 -7.59
CA ILE A 71 5.68 -13.05 -8.64
C ILE A 71 5.37 -14.53 -8.38
N SER A 72 5.11 -14.89 -7.12
CA SER A 72 4.77 -16.24 -6.68
C SER A 72 3.97 -16.16 -5.38
N GLY A 73 3.16 -17.18 -5.08
CA GLY A 73 2.40 -17.24 -3.83
C GLY A 73 1.11 -16.42 -3.80
N MET A 74 0.54 -16.03 -4.95
CA MET A 74 -0.72 -15.26 -4.99
C MET A 74 -1.88 -15.99 -4.29
N HIS A 75 -1.88 -17.33 -4.25
CA HIS A 75 -2.86 -18.10 -3.51
C HIS A 75 -2.81 -17.85 -1.99
N ASN A 76 -1.64 -17.55 -1.43
CA ASN A 76 -1.51 -17.20 -0.01
C ASN A 76 -2.08 -15.81 0.26
N VAL A 77 -1.83 -14.85 -0.65
CA VAL A 77 -2.44 -13.52 -0.59
C VAL A 77 -3.97 -13.63 -0.58
N CYS A 78 -4.54 -14.48 -1.43
CA CYS A 78 -5.99 -14.71 -1.48
C CYS A 78 -6.57 -15.42 -0.23
N ARG A 79 -5.72 -16.01 0.62
CA ARG A 79 -6.11 -16.69 1.87
C ARG A 79 -6.03 -15.79 3.11
N LEU A 80 -5.51 -14.57 2.98
CA LEU A 80 -5.50 -13.60 4.07
C LEU A 80 -6.91 -13.36 4.61
N THR A 81 -6.99 -13.22 5.93
CA THR A 81 -8.21 -13.05 6.69
C THR A 81 -8.93 -11.80 6.23
N ARG A 82 -10.17 -11.98 5.77
CA ARG A 82 -11.02 -10.86 5.33
C ARG A 82 -11.61 -10.19 6.56
N ILE A 83 -11.25 -8.93 6.76
CA ILE A 83 -11.82 -8.07 7.79
C ILE A 83 -12.65 -7.01 7.09
N ASP A 84 -13.95 -6.97 7.35
CA ASP A 84 -14.81 -5.87 6.92
C ASP A 84 -14.73 -4.74 7.95
N PRO A 85 -14.13 -3.57 7.61
CA PRO A 85 -14.02 -2.45 8.55
C PRO A 85 -15.38 -1.85 8.94
N LYS A 86 -16.43 -2.13 8.17
CA LYS A 86 -17.79 -1.61 8.38
C LYS A 86 -18.73 -2.63 9.01
N ALA A 87 -18.28 -3.87 9.22
CA ALA A 87 -19.11 -4.87 9.88
C ALA A 87 -19.53 -4.35 11.26
N LYS A 88 -20.81 -4.47 11.59
CA LYS A 88 -21.28 -4.21 12.94
C LYS A 88 -20.54 -5.17 13.86
N LYS A 89 -19.96 -4.64 14.94
CA LYS A 89 -19.37 -5.48 15.98
C LYS A 89 -20.50 -6.31 16.57
N ASP A 90 -20.51 -7.59 16.24
CA ASP A 90 -21.34 -8.56 16.93
C ASP A 90 -20.63 -8.87 18.25
N GLU A 91 -21.15 -8.37 19.36
CA GLU A 91 -20.57 -8.58 20.69
C GLU A 91 -20.60 -10.06 21.11
N SER A 92 -21.38 -10.90 20.44
CA SER A 92 -21.44 -12.34 20.70
C SER A 92 -20.31 -13.14 20.06
N GLN A 93 -19.54 -12.55 19.14
CA GLN A 93 -18.41 -13.20 18.48
C GLN A 93 -17.12 -12.38 18.65
N PRO A 94 -15.98 -13.05 18.90
CA PRO A 94 -14.70 -12.34 18.91
C PRO A 94 -14.42 -11.74 17.52
N PRO A 95 -13.84 -10.52 17.45
CA PRO A 95 -13.51 -9.92 16.16
C PRO A 95 -12.49 -10.77 15.40
N PRO A 96 -12.52 -10.78 14.06
CA PRO A 96 -11.52 -11.48 13.27
C PRO A 96 -10.13 -10.90 13.55
N VAL A 97 -9.15 -11.79 13.71
CA VAL A 97 -7.74 -11.44 13.95
C VAL A 97 -7.04 -11.25 12.61
N ALA A 98 -6.28 -10.17 12.45
CA ALA A 98 -5.51 -9.90 11.24
C ALA A 98 -4.28 -10.83 11.14
N ASP A 99 -3.89 -11.19 9.93
CA ASP A 99 -2.64 -11.91 9.69
C ASP A 99 -1.42 -11.01 9.92
N GLU A 100 -0.32 -11.63 10.36
CA GLU A 100 0.92 -10.93 10.68
C GLU A 100 2.05 -11.27 9.70
N ILE A 101 2.87 -10.27 9.39
CA ILE A 101 4.13 -10.48 8.66
C ILE A 101 5.20 -10.86 9.69
N LEU A 102 5.55 -12.14 9.76
CA LEU A 102 6.52 -12.64 10.75
C LEU A 102 7.97 -12.29 10.39
N SER A 103 8.31 -12.27 9.11
CA SER A 103 9.65 -11.94 8.63
C SER A 103 9.63 -11.43 7.20
N ILE A 104 10.68 -10.71 6.82
CA ILE A 104 10.90 -10.22 5.46
C ILE A 104 12.36 -10.52 5.10
N GLU A 105 12.56 -11.19 3.98
CA GLU A 105 13.89 -11.46 3.41
C GLU A 105 14.08 -10.68 2.10
N ILE A 106 15.21 -9.98 1.99
CA ILE A 106 15.57 -9.23 0.77
C ILE A 106 16.58 -10.06 -0.02
N ILE A 107 16.09 -10.79 -1.02
CA ILE A 107 16.91 -11.70 -1.86
C ILE A 107 17.84 -10.98 -2.85
N GLY A 108 17.62 -9.69 -3.11
CA GLY A 108 18.41 -8.93 -4.07
C GLY A 108 18.29 -7.43 -3.85
N LYS A 109 19.41 -6.72 -4.03
CA LYS A 109 19.49 -5.25 -4.03
C LYS A 109 20.13 -4.81 -5.33
N ARG A 110 19.62 -3.73 -5.91
CA ARG A 110 20.23 -3.12 -7.10
C ARG A 110 21.47 -2.34 -6.65
N ASN A 111 22.51 -2.34 -7.47
CA ASN A 111 23.69 -1.52 -7.24
C ASN A 111 23.37 -0.04 -7.50
N HIS A 112 22.74 0.62 -6.54
CA HIS A 112 22.44 2.04 -6.53
C HIS A 112 22.38 2.54 -5.08
N VAL A 113 22.57 3.85 -4.92
CA VAL A 113 22.40 4.51 -3.62
C VAL A 113 20.90 4.61 -3.32
N TYR A 114 20.52 4.22 -2.11
CA TYR A 114 19.14 4.30 -1.63
C TYR A 114 18.97 5.58 -0.80
N GLU A 115 18.71 6.69 -1.49
CA GLU A 115 18.41 7.97 -0.83
C GLU A 115 16.90 8.14 -0.70
N LEU A 116 16.46 8.69 0.43
CA LEU A 116 15.05 8.89 0.72
C LEU A 116 14.74 10.35 0.97
N THR A 117 13.92 10.93 0.10
CA THR A 117 13.33 12.25 0.33
C THR A 117 12.23 12.14 1.38
N ARG A 118 12.43 12.78 2.53
CA ARG A 118 11.48 12.80 3.64
C ARG A 118 10.78 14.15 3.70
N LEU A 119 9.47 14.11 3.83
CA LEU A 119 8.62 15.28 4.05
C LEU A 119 8.15 15.30 5.51
N SER A 120 8.16 16.47 6.12
CA SER A 120 7.66 16.67 7.50
C SER A 120 6.13 16.74 7.58
N ARG A 121 5.46 17.02 6.45
CA ARG A 121 4.00 17.05 6.31
C ARG A 121 3.59 16.60 4.91
N PRO A 122 2.39 16.01 4.73
CA PRO A 122 1.89 15.71 3.41
C PRO A 122 1.56 17.01 2.67
N MET A 123 1.83 17.03 1.37
CA MET A 123 1.56 18.19 0.52
C MET A 123 0.51 17.86 -0.55
N VAL A 124 -0.30 18.86 -0.88
CA VAL A 124 -1.05 18.89 -2.14
C VAL A 124 -0.11 19.57 -3.12
N ASN A 125 0.38 18.85 -4.14
CA ASN A 125 1.05 19.54 -5.24
C ASN A 125 0.02 20.45 -5.91
N PRO A 126 0.25 21.78 -5.96
CA PRO A 126 -0.52 22.61 -6.86
C PRO A 126 -0.17 22.11 -8.26
N LYS A 127 -1.13 21.48 -8.95
CA LYS A 127 -1.01 21.19 -10.38
C LYS A 127 -0.74 22.49 -11.13
#